data_AF-A0A6N9VEX1-F1
#
_entry.id   AF-A0A6N9VEX1-F1
#
_cell.length_a   1.000
_cell.length_b   1.000
_cell.length_c   1.000
_cell.angle_alpha   90.00
_cell.angle_beta   90.00
_cell.angle_gamma   90.00
#
_symmetry.space_group_name_H-M   'P 1'
#
loop_
_entity.id
_entity.type
_entity.pdbx_description
1 polymer ?
#
loop_
_entity_poly.entity_id
_entity_poly.type
_entity_poly.pdbx_seq_one_letter_code
_entity_poly.pdbx_strand_id
1 'polypeptide(L)'
;MTFPQGPVIWALVVVALVAVGAVLRARATNIKLRRRNTELNGERDTLLRQRDELLVVHNGLLQRQASELAEVRKDAEEETKAVLKAAVRTLQGLADEQQVVIEKAQRKYGDDPGILADLMAMDHANSQFGRRAQGIAVLCGGWLGRRETVASVFDVARSAQGRIRHFDRVRVNGQVNFSVVSRAVEPVAVVLAELLANATNYSAPGTPVEINIQAVPTGVCLIVDDAGLGMGQEEKDRAAALLSPQAAISVSSLGIPPQFGFAVSGMLAARYGFRVSVDSVSPYGGVRAVVLIPDELLTTEVPQPAAPAEAPEAYDAYGTQQEPEAAQPDRWQQAPTPLFPPADRRPDTATQQLAQITTTSGGLPKRRRKSPVSAVPPAAPQPVRSNEETASRLGAFQRGTRSGRDTTTTTEGSEIQ
;
A
#
# COMPACT_ATOMS: atom_id res chain seq x y z
N MET A 1 -49.62 -85.26 64.40
CA MET A 1 -49.00 -84.52 63.28
C MET A 1 -50.11 -84.17 62.29
N THR A 2 -50.79 -83.04 62.51
CA THR A 2 -51.95 -82.60 61.71
C THR A 2 -51.46 -81.60 60.65
N PHE A 3 -51.55 -81.99 59.38
CA PHE A 3 -51.34 -81.09 58.24
C PHE A 3 -52.45 -80.03 58.23
N PRO A 4 -52.15 -78.72 58.18
CA PRO A 4 -53.20 -77.73 57.99
C PRO A 4 -53.56 -77.68 56.50
N GLN A 5 -54.76 -78.14 56.13
CA GLN A 5 -55.35 -77.90 54.81
C GLN A 5 -56.45 -76.82 54.96
N GLY A 6 -56.03 -75.56 55.07
CA GLY A 6 -56.94 -74.41 55.05
C GLY A 6 -56.90 -73.68 53.70
N PRO A 7 -58.02 -73.10 53.22
CA PRO A 7 -58.10 -72.36 51.94
C PRO A 7 -57.10 -71.18 51.86
N VAL A 8 -56.67 -70.65 53.00
CA VAL A 8 -55.66 -69.59 53.11
C VAL A 8 -54.29 -70.02 52.60
N ILE A 9 -53.90 -71.29 52.82
CA ILE A 9 -52.59 -71.80 52.36
C ILE A 9 -52.55 -71.87 50.83
N TRP A 10 -53.65 -72.30 50.20
CA TRP A 10 -53.77 -72.32 48.74
C TRP A 10 -53.79 -70.91 48.14
N ALA A 11 -54.44 -69.94 48.78
CA ALA A 11 -54.40 -68.54 48.35
C ALA A 11 -52.98 -67.96 48.42
N LEU A 12 -52.23 -68.25 49.49
CA LEU A 12 -50.82 -67.83 49.62
C LEU A 12 -49.91 -68.47 48.57
N VAL A 13 -50.13 -69.74 48.23
CA VAL A 13 -49.39 -70.42 47.14
C VAL A 13 -49.66 -69.76 45.79
N VAL A 14 -50.91 -69.42 45.48
CA VAL A 14 -51.26 -68.73 44.23
C VAL A 14 -50.63 -67.34 44.17
N VAL A 15 -50.70 -66.56 45.25
CA VAL A 15 -50.05 -65.23 45.33
C VAL A 15 -48.54 -65.35 45.17
N ALA A 16 -47.91 -66.35 45.82
CA ALA A 16 -46.48 -66.60 45.68
C ALA A 16 -46.09 -66.96 44.24
N LEU A 17 -46.88 -67.80 43.55
CA LEU A 17 -46.64 -68.15 42.15
C LEU A 17 -46.81 -66.94 41.20
N VAL A 18 -47.82 -66.10 41.43
CA VAL A 18 -48.01 -64.85 40.66
C VAL A 18 -46.86 -63.87 40.91
N ALA A 19 -46.43 -63.72 42.16
CA ALA A 19 -45.28 -62.87 42.52
C ALA A 19 -43.98 -63.37 41.89
N VAL A 20 -43.72 -64.68 41.92
CA VAL A 20 -42.57 -65.31 41.24
C VAL A 20 -42.64 -65.08 39.73
N GLY A 21 -43.81 -65.26 39.12
CA GLY A 21 -44.02 -64.97 37.69
C GLY A 21 -43.76 -63.51 37.32
N ALA A 22 -44.21 -62.57 38.16
CA ALA A 22 -43.96 -61.14 37.99
C ALA A 22 -42.46 -60.80 38.12
N VAL A 23 -41.77 -61.36 39.12
CA VAL A 23 -40.32 -61.18 39.31
C VAL A 23 -39.53 -61.76 38.14
N LEU A 24 -39.88 -62.94 37.63
CA LEU A 24 -39.23 -63.54 36.48
C LEU A 24 -39.44 -62.71 35.20
N ARG A 25 -40.66 -62.20 34.96
CA ARG A 25 -40.93 -61.26 33.86
C ARG A 25 -40.14 -59.97 34.01
N ALA A 26 -40.11 -59.37 35.20
CA ALA A 26 -39.36 -58.16 35.49
C ALA A 26 -37.84 -58.36 35.33
N ARG A 27 -37.31 -59.53 35.71
CA ARG A 27 -35.89 -59.88 35.49
C ARG A 27 -35.58 -60.04 34.00
N ALA A 28 -36.46 -60.71 33.26
CA ALA A 28 -36.32 -60.88 31.81
C ALA A 28 -36.37 -59.53 31.06
N THR A 29 -37.27 -58.63 31.43
CA THR A 29 -37.34 -57.27 30.85
C THR A 29 -36.11 -56.44 31.24
N ASN A 30 -35.65 -56.51 32.49
CA ASN A 30 -34.44 -55.78 32.93
C ASN A 30 -33.19 -56.26 32.17
N ILE A 31 -33.03 -57.57 31.95
CA ILE A 31 -31.94 -58.10 31.12
C ILE A 31 -32.03 -57.61 29.67
N LYS A 32 -33.22 -57.59 29.06
CA LYS A 32 -33.42 -57.05 27.70
C LYS A 32 -33.08 -55.56 27.62
N LEU A 33 -33.53 -54.77 28.59
CA LEU A 33 -33.24 -53.34 28.68
C LEU A 33 -31.75 -53.07 28.87
N ARG A 34 -31.06 -53.84 29.73
CA ARG A 34 -29.60 -53.72 29.89
C ARG A 34 -28.86 -54.01 28.59
N ARG A 35 -29.24 -55.09 27.87
CA ARG A 35 -28.65 -55.41 26.55
C ARG A 35 -28.88 -54.29 25.54
N ARG A 36 -30.10 -53.75 25.48
CA ARG A 36 -30.41 -52.63 24.57
C ARG A 36 -29.65 -51.36 24.94
N ASN A 37 -29.49 -51.07 26.23
CA ASN A 37 -28.71 -49.93 26.70
C ASN A 37 -27.21 -50.11 26.38
N THR A 38 -26.65 -51.31 26.54
CA THR A 38 -25.25 -51.58 26.14
C THR A 38 -25.04 -51.44 24.63
N GLU A 39 -26.01 -51.87 23.82
CA GLU A 39 -25.98 -51.73 22.36
C GLU A 39 -26.02 -50.24 21.95
N LEU A 40 -26.99 -49.48 22.48
CA LEU A 40 -27.11 -48.04 22.22
C LEU A 40 -25.90 -47.24 22.70
N ASN A 41 -25.31 -47.58 23.85
CA ASN A 41 -24.07 -46.94 24.30
C ASN A 41 -22.89 -47.26 23.35
N GLY A 42 -22.82 -48.49 22.83
CA GLY A 42 -21.86 -48.85 21.80
C GLY A 42 -22.03 -48.04 20.52
N GLU A 43 -23.25 -47.92 20.01
CA GLU A 43 -23.57 -47.09 18.83
C GLU A 43 -23.28 -45.60 19.07
N ARG A 44 -23.60 -45.07 20.24
CA ARG A 44 -23.28 -43.68 20.60
C ARG A 44 -21.76 -43.48 20.60
N ASP A 45 -21.00 -44.39 21.18
CA ASP A 45 -19.55 -44.25 21.27
C ASP A 45 -18.88 -44.35 19.89
N THR A 46 -19.42 -45.16 18.96
CA THR A 46 -18.94 -45.19 17.57
C THR A 46 -19.27 -43.90 16.82
N LEU A 47 -20.48 -43.36 16.97
CA LEU A 47 -20.87 -42.08 16.37
C LEU A 47 -20.03 -40.92 16.90
N LEU A 48 -19.70 -40.92 18.20
CA LEU A 48 -18.83 -39.92 18.79
C LEU A 48 -17.41 -39.99 18.21
N ARG A 49 -16.85 -41.19 18.04
CA ARG A 49 -15.54 -41.36 17.38
C ARG A 49 -15.56 -40.87 15.92
N GLN A 50 -16.60 -41.24 15.16
CA GLN A 50 -16.75 -40.77 13.77
C GLN A 50 -16.88 -39.25 13.70
N ARG A 51 -17.64 -38.63 14.60
CA ARG A 51 -17.74 -37.17 14.71
C ARG A 51 -16.36 -36.57 14.99
N ASP A 52 -15.62 -37.10 15.95
CA ASP A 52 -14.31 -36.57 16.33
C ASP A 52 -13.29 -36.70 15.18
N GLU A 53 -13.29 -37.83 14.47
CA GLU A 53 -12.49 -38.02 13.25
C GLU A 53 -12.86 -37.00 12.16
N LEU A 54 -14.16 -36.79 11.91
CA LEU A 54 -14.63 -35.79 10.95
C LEU A 54 -14.22 -34.37 11.34
N LEU A 55 -14.28 -34.02 12.62
CA LEU A 55 -13.84 -32.71 13.11
C LEU A 55 -12.34 -32.51 12.91
N VAL A 56 -11.52 -33.53 13.16
CA VAL A 56 -10.08 -33.47 12.92
C VAL A 56 -9.78 -33.26 11.43
N VAL A 57 -10.45 -34.01 10.55
CA VAL A 57 -10.28 -33.87 9.10
C VAL A 57 -10.76 -32.49 8.62
N HIS A 58 -11.92 -32.03 9.09
CA HIS A 58 -12.50 -30.75 8.72
C HIS A 58 -11.61 -29.58 9.14
N ASN A 59 -11.14 -29.56 10.39
CA ASN A 59 -10.21 -28.53 10.86
C ASN A 59 -8.88 -28.56 10.09
N GLY A 60 -8.37 -29.76 9.76
CA GLY A 60 -7.19 -29.91 8.92
C GLY A 60 -7.37 -29.34 7.51
N LEU A 61 -8.54 -29.54 6.90
CA LEU A 61 -8.88 -28.96 5.59
C LEU A 61 -8.99 -27.43 5.66
N LEU A 62 -9.69 -26.90 6.68
CA LEU A 62 -9.81 -25.45 6.88
C LEU A 62 -8.44 -24.80 7.06
N GLN A 63 -7.55 -25.43 7.83
CA GLN A 63 -6.19 -24.91 8.06
C GLN A 63 -5.36 -24.91 6.77
N ARG A 64 -5.44 -25.97 5.95
CA ARG A 64 -4.78 -26.03 4.64
C ARG A 64 -5.31 -24.98 3.67
N GLN A 65 -6.62 -24.83 3.58
CA GLN A 65 -7.24 -23.80 2.74
C GLN A 65 -6.83 -22.40 3.21
N ALA A 66 -6.81 -22.15 4.52
CA ALA A 66 -6.37 -20.87 5.06
C ALA A 66 -4.90 -20.59 4.74
N SER A 67 -4.00 -21.59 4.81
CA SER A 67 -2.60 -21.42 4.43
C SER A 67 -2.41 -21.21 2.94
N GLU A 68 -3.10 -21.98 2.08
CA GLU A 68 -3.03 -21.84 0.63
C GLU A 68 -3.55 -20.46 0.18
N LEU A 69 -4.67 -20.00 0.74
CA LEU A 69 -5.19 -18.66 0.47
C LEU A 69 -4.25 -17.56 0.96
N ALA A 70 -3.55 -17.77 2.09
CA ALA A 70 -2.57 -16.83 2.59
C ALA A 70 -1.35 -16.75 1.66
N GLU A 71 -0.86 -17.88 1.13
CA GLU A 71 0.21 -17.91 0.14
C GLU A 71 -0.20 -17.23 -1.16
N VAL A 72 -1.36 -17.58 -1.73
CA VAL A 72 -1.86 -16.94 -2.96
C VAL A 72 -2.04 -15.44 -2.79
N ARG A 73 -2.56 -14.98 -1.63
CA ARG A 73 -2.67 -13.54 -1.33
C ARG A 73 -1.31 -12.87 -1.23
N LYS A 74 -0.33 -13.52 -0.62
CA LYS A 74 1.03 -12.99 -0.51
C LYS A 74 1.68 -12.88 -1.88
N ASP A 75 1.59 -13.91 -2.72
CA ASP A 75 2.14 -13.91 -4.07
C ASP A 75 1.49 -12.80 -4.93
N ALA A 76 0.16 -12.69 -4.88
CA ALA A 76 -0.55 -11.62 -5.60
C ALA A 76 -0.14 -10.20 -5.12
N GLU A 77 0.10 -10.03 -3.82
CA GLU A 77 0.56 -8.77 -3.25
C GLU A 77 2.01 -8.45 -3.64
N GLU A 78 2.90 -9.44 -3.70
CA GLU A 78 4.27 -9.30 -4.18
C GLU A 78 4.30 -8.96 -5.68
N GLU A 79 3.48 -9.62 -6.50
CA GLU A 79 3.32 -9.32 -7.93
C GLU A 79 2.79 -7.89 -8.13
N THR A 80 1.76 -7.49 -7.37
CA THR A 80 1.20 -6.13 -7.41
C THR A 80 2.26 -5.09 -7.04
N LYS A 81 3.03 -5.34 -5.98
CA LYS A 81 4.16 -4.48 -5.59
C LYS A 81 5.22 -4.42 -6.69
N ALA A 82 5.55 -5.52 -7.34
CA ALA A 82 6.55 -5.56 -8.41
C ALA A 82 6.10 -4.73 -9.63
N VAL A 83 4.85 -4.89 -10.07
CA VAL A 83 4.25 -4.12 -11.17
C VAL A 83 4.20 -2.64 -10.82
N LEU A 84 3.72 -2.29 -9.62
CA LEU A 84 3.65 -0.90 -9.17
C LEU A 84 5.04 -0.27 -9.07
N LYS A 85 6.03 -0.98 -8.53
CA LYS A 85 7.43 -0.53 -8.48
C LYS A 85 8.00 -0.25 -9.87
N ALA A 86 7.72 -1.12 -10.83
CA ALA A 86 8.17 -0.95 -12.21
C ALA A 86 7.51 0.29 -12.86
N ALA A 87 6.19 0.42 -12.72
CA ALA A 87 5.45 1.57 -13.24
C ALA A 87 5.96 2.89 -12.65
N VAL A 88 6.15 2.93 -11.33
CA VAL A 88 6.67 4.10 -10.61
C VAL A 88 8.09 4.44 -11.05
N ARG A 89 8.97 3.45 -11.27
CA ARG A 89 10.32 3.70 -11.79
C ARG A 89 10.28 4.36 -13.17
N THR A 90 9.34 3.94 -14.03
CA THR A 90 9.12 4.60 -15.32
C THR A 90 8.69 6.06 -15.14
N LEU A 91 7.78 6.32 -14.20
CA LEU A 91 7.36 7.71 -13.89
C LEU A 91 8.52 8.55 -13.36
N GLN A 92 9.41 7.98 -12.53
CA GLN A 92 10.62 8.66 -12.06
C GLN A 92 11.55 9.02 -13.22
N GLY A 93 11.79 8.08 -14.15
CA GLY A 93 12.59 8.38 -15.34
C GLY A 93 12.02 9.50 -16.20
N LEU A 94 10.69 9.55 -16.37
CA LEU A 94 10.03 10.66 -17.08
C LEU A 94 10.17 11.98 -16.32
N ALA A 95 10.12 11.96 -14.99
CA ALA A 95 10.36 13.16 -14.17
C ALA A 95 11.79 13.67 -14.32
N ASP A 96 12.78 12.77 -14.34
CA ASP A 96 14.19 13.11 -14.54
C ASP A 96 14.42 13.70 -15.95
N GLU A 97 13.77 13.14 -16.98
CA GLU A 97 13.80 13.69 -18.33
C GLU A 97 13.19 15.09 -18.40
N GLN A 98 12.04 15.31 -17.73
CA GLN A 98 11.40 16.62 -17.63
C GLN A 98 12.31 17.62 -16.91
N GLN A 99 13.02 17.19 -15.87
CA GLN A 99 13.96 18.03 -15.13
C GLN A 99 15.05 18.59 -16.06
N VAL A 100 15.66 17.73 -16.88
CA VAL A 100 16.69 18.15 -17.84
C VAL A 100 16.14 19.15 -18.86
N VAL A 101 14.89 19.00 -19.29
CA VAL A 101 14.25 19.94 -20.22
C VAL A 101 13.99 21.29 -19.55
N ILE A 102 13.49 21.29 -18.32
CA ILE A 102 13.25 22.50 -17.54
C ILE A 102 14.56 23.24 -17.27
N GLU A 103 15.62 22.54 -16.86
CA GLU A 103 16.94 23.14 -16.66
C GLU A 103 17.50 23.79 -17.94
N LYS A 104 17.33 23.14 -19.09
CA LYS A 104 17.74 23.72 -20.39
C LYS A 104 16.93 24.97 -20.71
N ALA A 105 15.63 24.97 -20.41
CA ALA A 105 14.78 26.15 -20.60
C ALA A 105 15.17 27.28 -19.64
N GLN A 106 15.47 26.98 -18.38
CA GLN A 106 15.95 27.96 -17.39
C GLN A 106 17.28 28.59 -17.85
N ARG A 107 18.24 27.79 -18.32
CA ARG A 107 19.51 28.32 -18.86
C ARG A 107 19.30 29.19 -20.10
N LYS A 108 18.28 28.91 -20.92
CA LYS A 108 18.04 29.64 -22.18
C LYS A 108 17.18 30.90 -22.01
N TYR A 109 16.25 30.90 -21.06
CA TYR A 109 15.22 31.94 -20.90
C TYR A 109 15.22 32.58 -19.50
N GLY A 110 16.20 32.27 -18.64
CA GLY A 110 16.23 32.73 -17.25
C GLY A 110 16.40 34.24 -17.05
N ASP A 111 16.77 34.97 -18.10
CA ASP A 111 16.89 36.43 -18.07
C ASP A 111 15.52 37.14 -18.13
N ASP A 112 14.45 36.45 -18.56
CA ASP A 112 13.08 36.97 -18.51
C ASP A 112 12.42 36.59 -17.17
N PRO A 113 12.11 37.56 -16.29
CA PRO A 113 11.54 37.28 -14.97
C PRO A 113 10.19 36.56 -15.01
N GLY A 114 9.36 36.83 -16.04
CA GLY A 114 8.06 36.18 -16.18
C GLY A 114 8.20 34.72 -16.56
N ILE A 115 9.06 34.43 -17.54
CA ILE A 115 9.34 33.05 -17.96
C ILE A 115 10.06 32.29 -16.85
N LEU A 116 10.99 32.92 -16.13
CA LEU A 116 11.70 32.29 -15.02
C LEU A 116 10.72 31.87 -13.91
N ALA A 117 9.74 32.70 -13.58
CA ALA A 117 8.73 32.36 -12.57
C ALA A 117 7.91 31.13 -12.97
N ASP A 118 7.47 31.06 -14.24
CA ASP A 118 6.75 29.90 -14.77
C ASP A 118 7.63 28.64 -14.78
N LEU A 119 8.90 28.76 -15.17
CA LEU A 119 9.85 27.65 -15.18
C LEU A 119 10.18 27.16 -13.76
N MET A 120 10.28 28.04 -12.77
CA MET A 120 10.42 27.66 -11.36
C MET A 120 9.17 26.93 -10.86
N ALA A 121 7.97 27.35 -11.26
CA ALA A 121 6.75 26.65 -10.92
C ALA A 121 6.69 25.24 -11.54
N MET A 122 7.14 25.09 -12.80
CA MET A 122 7.27 23.80 -13.48
C MET A 122 8.30 22.88 -12.81
N ASP A 123 9.47 23.41 -12.49
CA ASP A 123 10.54 22.71 -11.77
C ASP A 123 10.04 22.14 -10.43
N HIS A 124 9.33 22.97 -9.67
CA HIS A 124 8.75 22.57 -8.40
C HIS A 124 7.66 21.49 -8.58
N ALA A 125 6.81 21.61 -9.59
CA ALA A 125 5.78 20.61 -9.89
C ALA A 125 6.41 19.27 -10.30
N ASN A 126 7.46 19.29 -11.13
CA ASN A 126 8.20 18.10 -11.54
C ASN A 126 8.89 17.42 -10.34
N SER A 127 9.55 18.22 -9.50
CA SER A 127 10.15 17.75 -8.25
C SER A 127 9.13 17.12 -7.29
N GLN A 128 7.92 17.68 -7.19
CA GLN A 128 6.83 17.08 -6.42
C GLN A 128 6.37 15.74 -6.98
N PHE A 129 6.25 15.65 -8.30
CA PHE A 129 5.88 14.42 -8.98
C PHE A 129 6.91 13.30 -8.74
N GLY A 130 8.20 13.60 -8.92
CA GLY A 130 9.29 12.67 -8.66
C GLY A 130 9.31 12.16 -7.21
N ARG A 131 9.06 13.04 -6.23
CA ARG A 131 8.96 12.66 -4.81
C ARG A 131 7.75 11.77 -4.50
N ARG A 132 6.57 12.10 -5.03
CA ARG A 132 5.38 11.25 -4.87
C ARG A 132 5.60 9.86 -5.47
N ALA A 133 6.21 9.80 -6.65
CA ALA A 133 6.63 8.54 -7.24
C ALA A 133 7.60 7.80 -6.31
N GLN A 134 8.62 8.46 -5.77
CA GLN A 134 9.56 7.85 -4.82
C GLN A 134 8.88 7.28 -3.57
N GLY A 135 7.92 8.00 -2.98
CA GLY A 135 7.13 7.50 -1.84
C GLY A 135 6.42 6.19 -2.16
N ILE A 136 5.78 6.09 -3.33
CA ILE A 136 5.13 4.85 -3.79
C ILE A 136 6.17 3.75 -4.07
N ALA A 137 7.32 4.08 -4.66
CA ALA A 137 8.38 3.10 -4.91
C ALA A 137 8.85 2.45 -3.61
N VAL A 138 8.97 3.24 -2.55
CA VAL A 138 9.38 2.81 -1.22
C VAL A 138 8.34 1.87 -0.61
N LEU A 139 7.05 2.20 -0.76
CA LEU A 139 5.96 1.31 -0.36
C LEU A 139 6.08 -0.07 -1.03
N CYS A 140 6.61 -0.12 -2.25
CA CYS A 140 6.89 -1.35 -2.99
C CYS A 140 8.29 -1.94 -2.72
N GLY A 141 8.90 -1.64 -1.58
CA GLY A 141 10.22 -2.14 -1.20
C GLY A 141 11.39 -1.44 -1.89
N GLY A 142 11.18 -0.21 -2.36
CA GLY A 142 12.24 0.71 -2.76
C GLY A 142 13.06 1.20 -1.55
N TRP A 143 14.24 1.74 -1.83
CA TRP A 143 15.10 2.35 -0.83
C TRP A 143 14.99 3.88 -0.94
N LEU A 144 14.75 4.58 0.18
CA LEU A 144 15.04 6.02 0.22
C LEU A 144 16.55 6.17 0.42
N GLY A 145 17.20 6.97 -0.41
CA GLY A 145 18.58 7.36 -0.15
C GLY A 145 18.77 7.88 1.28
N ARG A 146 20.01 7.84 1.75
CA ARG A 146 20.39 8.48 3.01
C ARG A 146 21.04 9.83 2.70
N ARG A 147 20.90 10.79 3.60
CA ARG A 147 21.74 11.99 3.58
C ARG A 147 23.11 11.63 4.17
N GLU A 148 24.17 12.28 3.69
CA GLU A 148 25.51 12.07 4.24
C GLU A 148 25.69 12.78 5.59
N THR A 149 25.01 13.91 5.77
CA THR A 149 25.12 14.77 6.95
C THR A 149 23.85 14.79 7.79
N VAL A 150 24.01 15.11 9.07
CA VAL A 150 22.92 15.45 9.99
C VAL A 150 22.24 16.74 9.56
N ALA A 151 21.01 16.98 10.00
CA ALA A 151 20.28 18.22 9.73
C ALA A 151 19.51 18.67 10.98
N SER A 152 19.44 19.97 11.25
CA SER A 152 18.65 20.46 12.38
C SER A 152 17.18 20.06 12.22
N VAL A 153 16.45 19.82 13.32
CA VAL A 153 15.01 19.48 13.23
C VAL A 153 14.25 20.59 12.48
N PHE A 154 14.65 21.84 12.65
CA PHE A 154 14.10 22.98 11.94
C PHE A 154 14.35 22.91 10.42
N ASP A 155 15.57 22.55 9.99
CA ASP A 155 15.89 22.39 8.57
C ASP A 155 15.15 21.21 7.93
N VAL A 156 14.92 20.13 8.69
CA VAL A 156 14.08 19.02 8.26
C VAL A 156 12.64 19.51 8.02
N ALA A 157 12.10 20.32 8.93
CA ALA A 157 10.76 20.91 8.76
C ALA A 157 10.67 21.88 7.57
N ARG A 158 11.68 22.74 7.39
CA ARG A 158 11.81 23.64 6.22
C ARG A 158 11.95 22.87 4.91
N SER A 159 12.74 21.80 4.90
CA SER A 159 12.88 20.91 3.74
C SER A 159 11.54 20.27 3.40
N ALA A 160 10.79 19.76 4.38
CA ALA A 160 9.47 19.20 4.17
C ALA A 160 8.47 20.24 3.65
N GLN A 161 8.48 21.46 4.21
CA GLN A 161 7.68 22.59 3.72
C GLN A 161 7.96 22.87 2.24
N GLY A 162 9.23 22.97 1.84
CA GLY A 162 9.62 23.22 0.44
C GLY A 162 9.27 22.08 -0.53
N ARG A 163 8.75 20.95 -0.04
CA ARG A 163 8.38 19.80 -0.88
C ARG A 163 6.92 19.76 -1.30
N ILE A 164 6.06 20.67 -0.83
CA ILE A 164 4.63 20.65 -1.12
C ILE A 164 4.22 21.82 -2.02
N ARG A 165 3.04 21.71 -2.67
CA ARG A 165 2.51 22.74 -3.58
C ARG A 165 2.22 24.05 -2.85
N HIS A 166 1.56 23.96 -1.70
CA HIS A 166 1.07 25.09 -0.91
C HIS A 166 2.03 25.45 0.24
N PHE A 167 3.33 25.46 -0.05
CA PHE A 167 4.38 25.68 0.95
C PHE A 167 4.31 27.06 1.61
N ASP A 168 3.77 28.05 0.89
CA ASP A 168 3.55 29.43 1.32
C ASP A 168 2.58 29.55 2.49
N ARG A 169 1.64 28.60 2.61
CA ARG A 169 0.66 28.50 3.69
C ARG A 169 1.22 27.90 4.98
N VAL A 170 2.40 27.29 4.93
CA VAL A 170 3.00 26.60 6.07
C VAL A 170 3.83 27.58 6.92
N ARG A 171 3.61 27.56 8.24
CA ARG A 171 4.39 28.34 9.21
C ARG A 171 5.11 27.38 10.15
N VAL A 172 6.45 27.48 10.19
CA VAL A 172 7.29 26.68 11.09
C VAL A 172 7.60 27.51 12.32
N ASN A 173 7.10 27.07 13.46
CA ASN A 173 7.14 27.73 14.75
C ASN A 173 7.99 26.90 15.73
N GLY A 174 8.81 27.58 16.51
CA GLY A 174 9.70 26.95 17.48
C GLY A 174 11.00 26.44 16.86
N GLN A 175 12.04 26.42 17.68
CA GLN A 175 13.34 25.87 17.34
C GLN A 175 13.91 25.16 18.57
N VAL A 176 14.49 24.00 18.33
CA VAL A 176 15.16 23.19 19.36
C VAL A 176 16.61 22.98 18.96
N ASN A 177 17.50 22.82 19.93
CA ASN A 177 18.92 22.59 19.70
C ASN A 177 19.21 21.09 19.48
N PHE A 178 18.45 20.48 18.58
CA PHE A 178 18.61 19.09 18.16
C PHE A 178 18.67 18.98 16.64
N SER A 179 19.49 18.02 16.20
CA SER A 179 19.62 17.59 14.81
C SER A 179 19.16 16.15 14.69
N VAL A 180 18.61 15.81 13.52
CA VAL A 180 18.24 14.45 13.14
C VAL A 180 19.47 13.75 12.56
N VAL A 181 19.74 12.52 13.00
CA VAL A 181 20.85 11.70 12.48
C VAL A 181 20.69 11.44 10.97
N SER A 182 21.79 11.36 10.21
CA SER A 182 21.77 11.37 8.74
C SER A 182 20.87 10.29 8.11
N ARG A 183 20.75 9.11 8.75
CA ARG A 183 19.89 8.01 8.29
C ARG A 183 18.38 8.29 8.41
N ALA A 184 17.98 9.22 9.27
CA ALA A 184 16.59 9.53 9.57
C ALA A 184 16.11 10.86 8.96
N VAL A 185 17.03 11.72 8.50
CA VAL A 185 16.70 13.02 7.88
C VAL A 185 15.70 12.88 6.74
N GLU A 186 16.01 12.05 5.75
CA GLU A 186 15.16 11.91 4.56
C GLU A 186 13.82 11.24 4.87
N PRO A 187 13.75 10.12 5.62
CA PRO A 187 12.47 9.53 6.06
C PRO A 187 11.58 10.52 6.80
N VAL A 188 12.11 11.27 7.76
CA VAL A 188 11.32 12.26 8.52
C VAL A 188 10.82 13.38 7.61
N ALA A 189 11.68 13.89 6.72
CA ALA A 189 11.30 14.94 5.77
C ALA A 189 10.18 14.48 4.81
N VAL A 190 10.23 13.24 4.33
CA VAL A 190 9.18 12.67 3.47
C VAL A 190 7.87 12.53 4.22
N VAL A 191 7.88 11.95 5.43
CA VAL A 191 6.65 11.81 6.23
C VAL A 191 6.05 13.17 6.55
N LEU A 192 6.86 14.13 6.98
CA LEU A 192 6.36 15.46 7.27
C LEU A 192 5.81 16.14 6.01
N ALA A 193 6.44 15.97 4.84
CA ALA A 193 5.91 16.50 3.58
C ALA A 193 4.54 15.88 3.21
N GLU A 194 4.35 14.57 3.41
CA GLU A 194 3.06 13.91 3.19
C GLU A 194 1.98 14.45 4.13
N LEU A 195 2.30 14.65 5.41
CA LEU A 195 1.37 15.23 6.38
C LEU A 195 1.00 16.68 6.02
N LEU A 196 1.98 17.49 5.63
CA LEU A 196 1.73 18.88 5.21
C LEU A 196 0.94 18.97 3.90
N ALA A 197 1.20 18.08 2.95
CA ALA A 197 0.43 17.99 1.72
C ALA A 197 -1.04 17.65 2.01
N ASN A 198 -1.29 16.74 2.96
CA ASN A 198 -2.66 16.44 3.40
C ASN A 198 -3.29 17.64 4.09
N ALA A 199 -2.64 18.19 5.13
CA ALA A 199 -3.13 19.34 5.89
C ALA A 199 -3.51 20.52 4.97
N THR A 200 -2.65 20.87 4.02
CA THR A 200 -2.89 21.98 3.09
C THR A 200 -3.99 21.68 2.06
N ASN A 201 -4.16 20.43 1.63
CA ASN A 201 -5.22 20.04 0.69
C ASN A 201 -6.61 19.99 1.34
N TYR A 202 -6.71 19.60 2.61
CA TYR A 202 -7.99 19.49 3.33
C TYR A 202 -8.38 20.76 4.10
N SER A 203 -7.47 21.72 4.22
CA SER A 203 -7.74 23.02 4.81
C SER A 203 -8.26 24.02 3.79
N ALA A 204 -9.22 24.86 4.19
CA ALA A 204 -9.80 25.89 3.33
C ALA A 204 -8.73 26.83 2.69
N PRO A 205 -8.93 27.31 1.46
CA PRO A 205 -7.97 28.22 0.83
C PRO A 205 -7.66 29.45 1.70
N GLY A 206 -6.38 29.82 1.79
CA GLY A 206 -5.92 30.97 2.57
C GLY A 206 -5.74 30.73 4.07
N THR A 207 -6.15 29.57 4.61
CA THR A 207 -5.85 29.24 6.02
C THR A 207 -4.40 28.74 6.16
N PRO A 208 -3.68 29.15 7.22
CA PRO A 208 -2.34 28.66 7.47
C PRO A 208 -2.36 27.23 8.03
N VAL A 209 -1.28 26.50 7.79
CA VAL A 209 -0.96 25.23 8.47
C VAL A 209 0.27 25.47 9.32
N GLU A 210 0.23 25.10 10.60
CA GLU A 210 1.31 25.40 11.54
C GLU A 210 2.09 24.13 11.89
N ILE A 211 3.42 24.24 11.91
CA ILE A 211 4.32 23.22 12.44
C ILE A 211 4.92 23.75 13.73
N ASN A 212 4.58 23.17 14.86
CA ASN A 212 5.20 23.49 16.15
C ASN A 212 6.26 22.44 16.49
N ILE A 213 7.50 22.89 16.72
CA ILE A 213 8.62 22.04 17.12
C ILE A 213 8.79 22.12 18.64
N GLN A 214 8.66 20.99 19.33
CA GLN A 214 8.70 20.93 20.79
C GLN A 214 9.62 19.79 21.27
N ALA A 215 10.54 20.11 22.17
CA ALA A 215 11.29 19.08 22.90
C ALA A 215 10.38 18.47 23.98
N VAL A 216 10.41 17.15 24.09
CA VAL A 216 9.64 16.36 25.05
C VAL A 216 10.60 15.40 25.79
N PRO A 217 10.21 14.81 26.92
CA PRO A 217 11.10 13.90 27.66
C PRO A 217 11.59 12.67 26.87
N THR A 218 10.91 12.32 25.78
CA THR A 218 11.20 11.15 24.94
C THR A 218 11.74 11.53 23.56
N GLY A 219 12.26 12.75 23.37
CA GLY A 219 12.79 13.25 22.10
C GLY A 219 12.19 14.58 21.64
N VAL A 220 11.85 14.69 20.36
CA VAL A 220 11.30 15.91 19.76
C VAL A 220 10.02 15.60 18.99
N CYS A 221 8.99 16.40 19.22
CA CYS A 221 7.72 16.37 18.52
C CYS A 221 7.67 17.47 17.45
N LEU A 222 7.28 17.08 16.23
CA LEU A 222 6.82 17.96 15.17
C LEU A 222 5.30 17.87 15.12
N ILE A 223 4.61 18.92 15.55
CA ILE A 223 3.15 18.96 15.66
C ILE A 223 2.61 19.80 14.50
N VAL A 224 1.83 19.18 13.61
CA VAL A 224 1.19 19.82 12.47
C VAL A 224 -0.28 20.04 12.79
N ASP A 225 -0.69 21.29 12.86
CA ASP A 225 -2.08 21.69 13.10
C ASP A 225 -2.69 22.29 11.83
N ASP A 226 -3.83 21.75 11.42
CA ASP A 226 -4.59 22.24 10.27
C ASP A 226 -5.96 22.81 10.68
N ALA A 227 -6.59 23.56 9.76
CA ALA A 227 -7.92 24.13 9.93
C ALA A 227 -8.92 23.50 8.94
N GLY A 228 -8.78 22.20 8.71
CA GLY A 228 -9.62 21.42 7.81
C GLY A 228 -10.91 20.90 8.47
N LEU A 229 -11.60 20.00 7.76
CA LEU A 229 -12.87 19.41 8.19
C LEU A 229 -12.73 18.39 9.35
N GLY A 230 -11.50 18.05 9.74
CA GLY A 230 -11.23 16.96 10.68
C GLY A 230 -11.34 15.57 10.05
N MET A 231 -11.32 14.53 10.88
CA MET A 231 -11.54 13.13 10.48
C MET A 231 -12.65 12.49 11.30
N GLY A 232 -13.53 11.75 10.62
CA GLY A 232 -14.52 10.89 11.28
C GLY A 232 -13.86 9.70 11.99
N GLN A 233 -14.57 9.03 12.90
CA GLN A 233 -13.98 7.95 13.71
C GLN A 233 -13.44 6.80 12.85
N GLU A 234 -14.19 6.36 11.83
CA GLU A 234 -13.73 5.29 10.92
C GLU A 234 -12.47 5.69 10.13
N GLU A 235 -12.32 6.96 9.80
CA GLU A 235 -11.13 7.46 9.10
C GLU A 235 -9.93 7.54 10.04
N LYS A 236 -10.14 7.97 11.28
CA LYS A 236 -9.12 7.92 12.34
C LYS A 236 -8.65 6.49 12.60
N ASP A 237 -9.57 5.53 12.68
CA ASP A 237 -9.24 4.13 12.94
C ASP A 237 -8.43 3.54 11.78
N ARG A 238 -8.81 3.84 10.53
CA ARG A 238 -8.04 3.45 9.34
C ARG A 238 -6.65 4.10 9.32
N ALA A 239 -6.55 5.39 9.62
CA ALA A 239 -5.28 6.09 9.69
C ALA A 239 -4.38 5.51 10.79
N ALA A 240 -4.92 5.26 11.98
CA ALA A 240 -4.21 4.64 13.09
C ALA A 240 -3.71 3.23 12.75
N ALA A 241 -4.53 2.43 12.04
CA ALA A 241 -4.12 1.11 11.57
C ALA A 241 -2.95 1.18 10.59
N LEU A 242 -2.94 2.15 9.66
CA LEU A 242 -1.85 2.36 8.70
C LEU A 242 -0.57 2.90 9.35
N LEU A 243 -0.69 3.74 10.38
CA LEU A 243 0.43 4.34 11.09
C LEU A 243 1.00 3.47 12.22
N SER A 244 0.36 2.32 12.50
CA SER A 244 0.81 1.38 13.52
C SER A 244 2.18 0.77 13.16
N PRO A 245 3.13 0.67 14.11
CA PRO A 245 4.42 0.03 13.86
C PRO A 245 4.32 -1.45 13.44
N GLN A 246 3.22 -2.13 13.79
CA GLN A 246 2.95 -3.52 13.45
C GLN A 246 2.08 -3.66 12.18
N ALA A 247 1.80 -2.56 11.47
CA ALA A 247 0.96 -2.58 10.29
C ALA A 247 1.60 -3.41 9.15
N ALA A 248 0.93 -4.48 8.76
CA ALA A 248 1.23 -5.21 7.52
C ALA A 248 0.56 -4.48 6.34
N ILE A 249 1.22 -3.42 5.85
CA ILE A 249 0.64 -2.57 4.81
C ILE A 249 0.58 -3.32 3.48
N SER A 250 -0.66 -3.53 3.02
CA SER A 250 -0.99 -4.16 1.74
C SER A 250 -1.39 -3.07 0.74
N VAL A 251 -0.75 -3.01 -0.43
CA VAL A 251 -1.09 -2.08 -1.53
C VAL A 251 -2.56 -2.27 -1.94
N SER A 252 -3.02 -3.52 -1.96
CA SER A 252 -4.41 -3.89 -2.22
C SER A 252 -5.43 -3.33 -1.21
N SER A 253 -4.99 -2.95 -0.01
CA SER A 253 -5.86 -2.41 1.06
C SER A 253 -5.99 -0.89 1.08
N LEU A 254 -5.30 -0.17 0.18
CA LEU A 254 -5.24 1.30 0.18
C LEU A 254 -6.47 2.00 -0.41
N GLY A 255 -7.48 1.23 -0.84
CA GLY A 255 -8.71 1.75 -1.42
C GLY A 255 -8.59 2.12 -2.91
N ILE A 256 -9.68 2.67 -3.44
CA ILE A 256 -9.81 3.07 -4.85
C ILE A 256 -10.43 4.48 -4.87
N PRO A 257 -9.67 5.54 -5.22
CA PRO A 257 -8.24 5.52 -5.57
C PRO A 257 -7.34 5.20 -4.35
N PRO A 258 -6.12 4.67 -4.57
CA PRO A 258 -5.22 4.31 -3.48
C PRO A 258 -4.72 5.52 -2.68
N GLN A 259 -4.82 5.43 -1.35
CA GLN A 259 -4.35 6.45 -0.42
C GLN A 259 -2.95 6.11 0.11
N PHE A 260 -1.91 6.65 -0.54
CA PHE A 260 -0.52 6.30 -0.22
C PHE A 260 0.06 7.05 0.99
N GLY A 261 -0.42 8.26 1.32
CA GLY A 261 0.26 9.16 2.28
C GLY A 261 0.50 8.53 3.66
N PHE A 262 -0.56 8.08 4.35
CA PHE A 262 -0.41 7.43 5.66
C PHE A 262 0.27 6.06 5.58
N ALA A 263 0.09 5.32 4.48
CA ALA A 263 0.77 4.04 4.27
C ALA A 263 2.29 4.21 4.16
N VAL A 264 2.75 5.16 3.36
CA VAL A 264 4.18 5.51 3.26
C VAL A 264 4.69 6.02 4.61
N SER A 265 3.90 6.85 5.31
CA SER A 265 4.25 7.39 6.61
C SER A 265 4.44 6.32 7.68
N GLY A 266 3.49 5.38 7.79
CA GLY A 266 3.55 4.27 8.75
C GLY A 266 4.69 3.31 8.46
N MET A 267 4.93 2.98 7.18
CA MET A 267 6.09 2.18 6.80
C MET A 267 7.41 2.83 7.20
N LEU A 268 7.59 4.12 6.91
CA LEU A 268 8.83 4.83 7.24
C LEU A 268 9.02 4.97 8.74
N ALA A 269 7.96 5.30 9.46
CA ALA A 269 7.96 5.35 10.92
C ALA A 269 8.42 4.01 11.51
N ALA A 270 7.78 2.91 11.09
CA ALA A 270 8.11 1.55 11.54
C ALA A 270 9.56 1.15 11.18
N ARG A 271 10.02 1.47 9.97
CA ARG A 271 11.35 1.09 9.47
C ARG A 271 12.47 1.84 10.18
N TYR A 272 12.28 3.13 10.48
CA TYR A 272 13.35 3.99 11.01
C TYR A 272 13.26 4.23 12.52
N GLY A 273 12.12 3.87 13.14
CA GLY A 273 11.94 3.88 14.59
C GLY A 273 11.33 5.17 15.15
N PHE A 274 10.76 6.05 14.32
CA PHE A 274 9.99 7.21 14.79
C PHE A 274 8.49 6.88 14.81
N ARG A 275 7.67 7.76 15.41
CA ARG A 275 6.22 7.53 15.54
C ARG A 275 5.44 8.66 14.87
N VAL A 276 4.29 8.31 14.33
CA VAL A 276 3.34 9.24 13.71
C VAL A 276 1.96 8.95 14.25
N SER A 277 1.20 9.98 14.64
CA SER A 277 -0.20 9.86 15.04
C SER A 277 -1.04 11.00 14.50
N VAL A 278 -2.34 10.76 14.33
CA VAL A 278 -3.34 11.73 13.84
C VAL A 278 -4.68 11.61 14.59
N ASP A 279 -4.61 11.15 15.85
CA ASP A 279 -5.78 10.88 16.71
C ASP A 279 -6.40 12.16 17.31
N SER A 280 -5.59 13.19 17.44
CA SER A 280 -5.91 14.44 18.12
C SER A 280 -6.57 15.47 17.20
N VAL A 281 -7.38 16.35 17.80
CA VAL A 281 -8.05 17.46 17.10
C VAL A 281 -7.18 18.71 17.19
N SER A 282 -7.04 19.42 16.07
CA SER A 282 -6.33 20.68 16.01
C SER A 282 -7.09 21.77 16.79
N PRO A 283 -6.40 22.74 17.42
CA PRO A 283 -7.04 23.91 18.03
C PRO A 283 -7.88 24.72 17.04
N TYR A 284 -7.61 24.59 15.74
CA TYR A 284 -8.35 25.25 14.67
C TYR A 284 -9.56 24.43 14.16
N GLY A 285 -9.90 23.32 14.83
CA GLY A 285 -11.04 22.46 14.51
C GLY A 285 -10.76 21.36 13.49
N GLY A 286 -9.55 21.34 12.91
CA GLY A 286 -9.11 20.33 11.96
C GLY A 286 -8.39 19.14 12.58
N VAL A 287 -7.41 18.60 11.86
CA VAL A 287 -6.59 17.45 12.31
C VAL A 287 -5.28 17.94 12.92
N ARG A 288 -4.88 17.32 14.04
CA ARG A 288 -3.53 17.43 14.58
C ARG A 288 -2.74 16.17 14.25
N ALA A 289 -1.69 16.31 13.46
CA ALA A 289 -0.73 15.24 13.22
C ALA A 289 0.53 15.45 14.07
N VAL A 290 1.08 14.39 14.64
CA VAL A 290 2.28 14.45 15.47
C VAL A 290 3.31 13.46 14.95
N VAL A 291 4.53 13.94 14.68
CA VAL A 291 5.70 13.10 14.42
C VAL A 291 6.62 13.18 15.64
N LEU A 292 6.76 12.06 16.36
CA LEU A 292 7.68 11.94 17.49
C LEU A 292 8.98 11.29 17.00
N ILE A 293 10.06 12.07 17.04
CA ILE A 293 11.42 11.63 16.76
C ILE A 293 12.07 11.31 18.11
N PRO A 294 12.36 10.03 18.41
CA PRO A 294 12.93 9.66 19.69
C PRO A 294 14.43 9.99 19.78
N ASP A 295 14.97 10.01 20.99
CA ASP A 295 16.35 10.43 21.26
C ASP A 295 17.40 9.64 20.47
N GLU A 296 17.15 8.37 20.14
CA GLU A 296 18.08 7.54 19.35
C GLU A 296 18.21 8.00 17.88
N LEU A 297 17.32 8.88 17.42
CA LEU A 297 17.37 9.52 16.11
C LEU A 297 17.83 10.98 16.18
N LEU A 298 18.17 11.48 17.37
CA LEU A 298 18.59 12.85 17.60
C LEU A 298 20.07 12.92 17.98
N THR A 299 20.67 14.06 17.71
CA THR A 299 22.03 14.42 18.10
C THR A 299 22.09 15.92 18.36
N THR A 300 23.02 16.36 19.21
CA THR A 300 23.33 17.77 19.43
C THR A 300 24.43 18.27 18.50
N GLU A 301 24.92 17.43 17.56
CA GLU A 301 25.85 17.87 16.52
C GLU A 301 25.22 18.98 15.68
N VAL A 302 25.96 20.08 15.55
CA VAL A 302 25.60 21.17 14.65
C VAL A 302 25.94 20.72 13.23
N PRO A 303 25.01 20.86 12.26
CA PRO A 303 25.33 20.58 10.86
C PRO A 303 26.53 21.44 10.45
N GLN A 304 27.64 20.80 10.06
CA GLN A 304 28.73 21.55 9.44
C GLN A 304 28.18 22.20 8.17
N PRO A 305 28.34 23.52 7.99
CA PRO A 305 28.03 24.15 6.72
C PRO A 305 28.78 23.39 5.64
N ALA A 306 28.07 22.92 4.62
CA ALA A 306 28.75 22.49 3.41
C ALA A 306 29.56 23.71 2.95
N ALA A 307 30.90 23.60 2.97
CA ALA A 307 31.72 24.61 2.35
C ALA A 307 31.18 24.81 0.93
N PRO A 308 30.93 26.06 0.48
CA PRO A 308 30.62 26.30 -0.92
C PRO A 308 31.71 25.57 -1.71
N ALA A 309 31.32 24.70 -2.65
CA ALA A 309 32.29 24.17 -3.59
C ALA A 309 32.97 25.39 -4.22
N GLU A 310 34.23 25.64 -3.87
CA GLU A 310 35.00 26.73 -4.42
C GLU A 310 34.94 26.58 -5.94
N ALA A 311 34.34 27.58 -6.60
CA ALA A 311 34.58 27.78 -8.01
C ALA A 311 36.10 27.84 -8.18
N PRO A 312 36.70 27.11 -9.13
CA PRO A 312 38.15 27.09 -9.25
C PRO A 312 38.62 28.53 -9.52
N GLU A 313 39.33 29.09 -8.54
CA GLU A 313 40.00 30.38 -8.69
C GLU A 313 40.98 30.26 -9.86
N ALA A 314 40.83 31.17 -10.83
CA ALA A 314 41.78 31.32 -11.90
C ALA A 314 43.13 31.80 -11.33
N TYR A 315 44.13 30.93 -11.34
CA TYR A 315 45.53 31.32 -11.14
C TYR A 315 46.21 31.50 -12.49
N ASP A 316 46.41 32.76 -12.89
CA ASP A 316 47.43 33.13 -13.85
C ASP A 316 48.81 33.09 -13.16
N ALA A 317 49.66 32.14 -13.54
CA ALA A 317 51.12 32.30 -13.51
C ALA A 317 51.81 31.24 -14.40
N TYR A 318 52.52 31.73 -15.40
CA TYR A 318 53.43 31.00 -16.27
C TYR A 318 54.47 30.17 -15.50
N GLY A 319 54.71 28.92 -15.94
CA GLY A 319 56.05 28.32 -15.85
C GLY A 319 56.15 26.82 -15.52
N THR A 320 56.38 26.03 -16.57
CA THR A 320 57.08 24.72 -16.61
C THR A 320 56.22 23.46 -16.53
N GLN A 321 56.22 22.76 -17.67
CA GLN A 321 55.67 21.43 -17.91
C GLN A 321 56.31 20.37 -17.01
N GLN A 322 55.47 19.62 -16.30
CA GLN A 322 55.70 18.21 -16.00
C GLN A 322 54.33 17.54 -15.88
N GLU A 323 54.06 16.63 -16.80
CA GLU A 323 52.84 15.85 -16.95
C GLU A 323 52.88 14.64 -16.00
N PRO A 324 51.91 14.47 -15.09
CA PRO A 324 51.65 13.19 -14.43
C PRO A 324 50.31 12.63 -14.93
N GLU A 325 50.45 11.60 -15.77
CA GLU A 325 49.59 10.44 -15.96
C GLU A 325 48.23 10.45 -15.23
N ALA A 326 47.16 10.65 -16.02
CA ALA A 326 45.78 10.61 -15.58
C ALA A 326 45.36 9.21 -15.13
N ALA A 327 45.11 9.04 -13.84
CA ALA A 327 44.29 7.95 -13.31
C ALA A 327 42.81 8.22 -13.65
N GLN A 328 42.22 7.34 -14.46
CA GLN A 328 40.80 7.34 -14.81
C GLN A 328 39.92 6.92 -13.61
N PRO A 329 38.86 7.67 -13.26
CA PRO A 329 37.68 7.09 -12.65
C PRO A 329 36.75 6.60 -13.76
N ASP A 330 37.00 5.37 -14.20
CA ASP A 330 36.09 4.61 -15.03
C ASP A 330 34.90 4.16 -14.17
N ARG A 331 33.77 4.88 -14.24
CA ARG A 331 32.38 4.39 -13.98
C ARG A 331 31.39 5.56 -13.89
N TRP A 332 31.02 6.19 -15.01
CA TRP A 332 29.69 6.80 -15.25
C TRP A 332 29.52 7.14 -16.75
N GLN A 333 29.56 6.14 -17.62
CA GLN A 333 28.99 6.26 -18.97
C GLN A 333 28.23 4.98 -19.32
N GLN A 334 26.98 4.91 -18.88
CA GLN A 334 25.97 4.18 -19.63
C GLN A 334 24.82 5.14 -19.85
N ALA A 335 24.74 5.69 -21.06
CA ALA A 335 23.53 6.33 -21.53
C ALA A 335 22.40 5.30 -21.54
N PRO A 336 21.18 5.64 -21.08
CA PRO A 336 20.07 4.71 -21.12
C PRO A 336 19.77 4.31 -22.57
N THR A 337 19.63 3.00 -22.79
CA THR A 337 19.20 2.47 -24.08
C THR A 337 17.76 2.94 -24.34
N PRO A 338 17.46 3.58 -25.49
CA PRO A 338 16.09 3.96 -25.79
C PRO A 338 15.20 2.72 -25.87
N LEU A 339 14.06 2.74 -25.17
CA LEU A 339 13.10 1.63 -25.09
C LEU A 339 12.39 1.34 -26.42
N PHE A 340 12.59 2.16 -27.46
CA PHE A 340 12.06 1.94 -28.80
C PHE A 340 13.14 2.25 -29.87
N PRO A 341 13.45 1.31 -30.78
CA PRO A 341 14.29 1.62 -31.93
C PRO A 341 13.55 2.53 -32.93
N PRO A 342 14.25 3.43 -33.65
CA PRO A 342 13.62 4.25 -34.68
C PRO A 342 13.09 3.38 -35.82
N ALA A 343 11.84 3.59 -36.19
CA ALA A 343 11.17 2.85 -37.25
C ALA A 343 11.62 3.35 -38.62
N ASP A 344 12.70 2.78 -39.15
CA ASP A 344 13.05 2.90 -40.57
C ASP A 344 13.38 1.52 -41.15
N ARG A 345 12.42 1.00 -41.91
CA ARG A 345 12.60 0.21 -43.15
C ARG A 345 11.24 -0.29 -43.66
N ARG A 346 10.91 0.08 -44.90
CA ARG A 346 9.83 -0.54 -45.70
C ARG A 346 10.12 -2.04 -45.87
N PRO A 347 9.12 -2.93 -45.83
CA PRO A 347 9.32 -4.35 -46.09
C PRO A 347 9.30 -4.62 -47.60
N ASP A 348 10.43 -5.09 -48.14
CA ASP A 348 10.46 -5.85 -49.38
C ASP A 348 10.02 -7.29 -49.11
N THR A 349 9.25 -7.79 -50.07
CA THR A 349 8.61 -9.10 -50.17
C THR A 349 9.64 -10.24 -50.15
N ALA A 350 9.53 -11.20 -49.21
CA ALA A 350 10.17 -12.51 -49.33
C ALA A 350 9.46 -13.61 -48.50
N THR A 351 8.74 -14.46 -49.23
CA THR A 351 8.56 -15.92 -49.12
C THR A 351 8.65 -16.60 -47.74
N GLN A 352 7.51 -17.12 -47.26
CA GLN A 352 7.43 -18.12 -46.18
C GLN A 352 8.01 -19.46 -46.63
N GLN A 353 9.04 -19.96 -45.93
CA GLN A 353 9.52 -21.33 -46.03
C GLN A 353 9.28 -22.05 -44.70
N LEU A 354 8.59 -23.20 -44.76
CA LEU A 354 8.28 -24.09 -43.64
C LEU A 354 9.56 -24.52 -42.90
N ALA A 355 9.67 -24.20 -41.61
CA ALA A 355 10.83 -24.54 -40.78
C ALA A 355 10.66 -25.91 -40.10
N GLN A 356 11.57 -26.82 -40.42
CA GLN A 356 11.75 -28.13 -39.79
C GLN A 356 12.19 -28.02 -38.31
N ILE A 357 11.72 -28.97 -37.49
CA ILE A 357 12.11 -29.13 -36.08
C ILE A 357 13.52 -29.76 -36.03
N THR A 358 14.48 -29.10 -35.38
CA THR A 358 15.83 -29.64 -35.16
C THR A 358 16.04 -30.04 -33.70
N THR A 359 16.56 -31.25 -33.47
CA THR A 359 16.88 -31.84 -32.17
C THR A 359 18.39 -31.77 -31.88
N THR A 360 18.79 -31.94 -30.62
CA THR A 360 20.20 -32.21 -30.26
C THR A 360 20.52 -33.70 -30.44
N SER A 361 21.82 -34.07 -30.46
CA SER A 361 22.28 -35.47 -30.56
C SER A 361 21.80 -36.39 -29.42
N GLY A 362 21.23 -35.84 -28.33
CA GLY A 362 20.61 -36.59 -27.24
C GLY A 362 19.07 -36.61 -27.25
N GLY A 363 18.40 -36.22 -28.34
CA GLY A 363 16.95 -36.35 -28.50
C GLY A 363 16.08 -35.36 -27.70
N LEU A 364 16.66 -34.42 -26.97
CA LEU A 364 15.91 -33.40 -26.21
C LEU A 364 15.64 -32.14 -27.07
N PRO A 365 14.43 -31.54 -27.00
CA PRO A 365 14.10 -30.31 -27.72
C PRO A 365 14.89 -29.09 -27.21
N LYS A 366 15.47 -28.29 -28.12
CA LYS A 366 16.18 -27.05 -27.76
C LYS A 366 15.19 -25.98 -27.27
N ARG A 367 15.44 -25.40 -26.07
CA ARG A 367 14.67 -24.30 -25.50
C ARG A 367 14.87 -23.01 -26.32
N ARG A 368 13.80 -22.47 -26.91
CA ARG A 368 13.79 -21.16 -27.58
C ARG A 368 13.35 -20.06 -26.60
N ARG A 369 14.02 -18.90 -26.64
CA ARG A 369 13.65 -17.72 -25.84
C ARG A 369 12.31 -17.18 -26.38
N LYS A 370 11.26 -17.14 -25.54
CA LYS A 370 9.96 -16.54 -25.89
C LYS A 370 10.06 -15.01 -25.74
N SER A 371 9.72 -14.28 -26.80
CA SER A 371 9.41 -12.85 -26.75
C SER A 371 8.05 -12.64 -26.07
N PRO A 372 7.78 -11.49 -25.42
CA PRO A 372 6.53 -11.25 -24.71
C PRO A 372 5.33 -11.30 -25.66
N VAL A 373 4.31 -12.04 -25.26
CA VAL A 373 3.01 -12.13 -25.96
C VAL A 373 2.20 -10.90 -25.59
N SER A 374 1.96 -10.02 -26.57
CA SER A 374 0.98 -8.94 -26.44
C SER A 374 -0.43 -9.54 -26.45
N ALA A 375 -1.21 -9.28 -25.40
CA ALA A 375 -2.60 -9.74 -25.27
C ALA A 375 -3.62 -8.81 -25.96
N VAL A 376 -3.17 -7.98 -26.90
CA VAL A 376 -4.05 -7.11 -27.70
C VAL A 376 -3.98 -7.58 -29.15
N PRO A 377 -5.07 -8.08 -29.75
CA PRO A 377 -5.13 -8.30 -31.19
C PRO A 377 -4.79 -6.99 -31.90
N PRO A 378 -3.93 -6.97 -32.94
CA PRO A 378 -3.71 -5.76 -33.70
C PRO A 378 -5.06 -5.31 -34.27
N ALA A 379 -5.55 -4.17 -33.79
CA ALA A 379 -6.77 -3.57 -34.31
C ALA A 379 -6.51 -3.25 -35.79
N ALA A 380 -7.33 -3.82 -36.68
CA ALA A 380 -7.36 -3.40 -38.07
C ALA A 380 -7.58 -1.88 -38.11
N PRO A 381 -6.90 -1.14 -39.01
CA PRO A 381 -7.10 0.29 -39.14
C PRO A 381 -8.58 0.56 -39.40
N GLN A 382 -9.27 1.13 -38.41
CA GLN A 382 -10.64 1.58 -38.61
C GLN A 382 -10.60 2.78 -39.55
N PRO A 383 -11.58 2.91 -40.47
CA PRO A 383 -11.65 4.06 -41.35
C PRO A 383 -11.68 5.34 -40.52
N VAL A 384 -10.85 6.31 -40.88
CA VAL A 384 -10.84 7.63 -40.28
C VAL A 384 -12.23 8.23 -40.49
N ARG A 385 -12.98 8.40 -39.39
CA ARG A 385 -14.34 8.92 -39.42
C ARG A 385 -14.31 10.41 -39.72
N SER A 386 -15.28 10.91 -40.46
CA SER A 386 -15.38 12.33 -40.74
C SER A 386 -15.68 13.13 -39.46
N ASN A 387 -15.24 14.39 -39.43
CA ASN A 387 -15.51 15.30 -38.32
C ASN A 387 -17.03 15.49 -38.10
N GLU A 388 -17.81 15.39 -39.17
CA GLU A 388 -19.27 15.53 -39.14
C GLU A 388 -19.95 14.34 -38.43
N GLU A 389 -19.46 13.12 -38.65
CA GLU A 389 -19.97 11.92 -37.97
C GLU A 389 -19.64 11.94 -36.47
N THR A 390 -18.50 12.53 -36.11
CA THR A 390 -18.06 12.74 -34.72
C THR A 390 -18.91 13.80 -34.02
N ALA A 391 -19.18 14.92 -34.70
CA ALA A 391 -20.05 15.99 -34.19
C ALA A 391 -21.50 15.53 -33.99
N SER A 392 -22.04 14.72 -34.92
CA SER A 392 -23.39 14.17 -34.83
C SER A 392 -23.57 13.27 -33.60
N ARG A 393 -22.58 12.41 -33.31
CA ARG A 393 -22.58 11.54 -32.12
C ARG A 393 -22.47 12.32 -30.82
N LEU A 394 -21.61 13.35 -30.77
CA LEU A 394 -21.48 14.21 -29.61
C LEU A 394 -22.78 14.98 -29.34
N GLY A 395 -23.44 15.46 -30.40
CA GLY A 395 -24.75 16.09 -30.31
C GLY A 395 -25.85 15.13 -29.84
N ALA A 396 -25.84 13.86 -30.29
CA ALA A 396 -26.78 12.85 -29.82
C ALA A 396 -26.57 12.52 -28.33
N PHE A 397 -25.31 12.42 -27.89
CA PHE A 397 -24.96 12.22 -26.48
C PHE A 397 -25.41 13.39 -25.62
N GLN A 398 -25.16 14.64 -26.06
CA GLN A 398 -25.58 15.84 -25.34
C GLN A 398 -27.11 15.92 -25.21
N ARG A 399 -27.87 15.57 -26.26
CA ARG A 399 -29.34 15.49 -26.20
C ARG A 399 -29.83 14.42 -25.21
N GLY A 400 -29.22 13.24 -25.20
CA GLY A 400 -29.57 12.19 -24.25
C GLY A 400 -29.34 12.60 -22.79
N THR A 401 -28.19 13.23 -22.50
CA THR A 401 -27.89 13.70 -21.13
C THR A 401 -28.77 14.88 -20.69
N ARG A 402 -29.30 15.67 -21.63
CA ARG A 402 -30.25 16.75 -21.31
C ARG A 402 -31.64 16.20 -21.02
N SER A 403 -32.12 15.27 -21.85
CA SER A 403 -33.40 14.57 -21.64
C SER A 403 -33.45 13.83 -20.30
N GLY A 404 -32.34 13.24 -19.84
CA GLY A 404 -32.29 12.56 -18.53
C GLY A 404 -32.28 13.50 -17.32
N ARG A 405 -31.95 14.79 -17.49
CA ARG A 405 -32.00 15.81 -16.42
C ARG A 405 -33.36 16.50 -16.35
N ASP A 406 -34.10 16.54 -17.46
CA ASP A 406 -35.44 17.12 -17.48
C ASP A 406 -36.51 16.16 -16.91
N THR A 407 -36.21 14.87 -16.75
CA THR A 407 -37.15 13.88 -16.19
C THR A 407 -37.19 13.82 -14.66
N THR A 408 -36.32 14.53 -13.94
CA THR A 408 -36.25 14.49 -12.47
C THR A 408 -37.17 15.48 -11.75
N THR A 409 -38.04 16.21 -12.45
CA THR A 409 -38.84 17.28 -11.84
C THR A 409 -40.33 16.97 -11.62
N THR A 410 -40.80 15.75 -11.89
CA THR A 410 -42.22 15.41 -11.68
C THR A 410 -42.41 14.01 -11.14
N THR A 411 -42.20 13.79 -9.83
CA THR A 411 -42.95 12.79 -9.05
C THR A 411 -42.80 13.09 -7.54
N GLU A 412 -43.45 14.13 -7.02
CA GLU A 412 -43.86 14.15 -5.61
C GLU A 412 -45.21 13.43 -5.54
N GLY A 413 -45.21 12.23 -4.96
CA GLY A 413 -46.42 11.44 -4.73
C GLY A 413 -47.20 12.02 -3.54
N SER A 414 -48.51 12.12 -3.72
CA SER A 414 -49.44 12.58 -2.68
C SER A 414 -49.44 11.65 -1.47
N GLU A 415 -49.36 12.25 -0.28
CA GLU A 415 -49.75 11.64 1.00
C GLU A 415 -51.19 11.11 0.91
N ILE A 416 -51.41 9.91 1.45
CA ILE A 416 -52.75 9.44 1.81
C ILE A 416 -52.74 9.04 3.29
N GLN A 417 -53.75 9.59 3.99
CA GLN A 417 -54.18 9.34 5.36
C GLN A 417 -54.44 7.88 5.69
#